data_AF-A0A971L9Y7-F1
#
_entry.id   AF-A0A971L9Y7-F1
#
_cell.length_a   1.000
_cell.length_b   1.000
_cell.length_c   1.000
_cell.angle_alpha   90.00
_cell.angle_beta   90.00
_cell.angle_gamma   90.00
#
_symmetry.space_group_name_H-M   'P 1'
#
loop_
_entity.id
_entity.type
_entity.pdbx_description
1 polymer ?
#
loop_
_entity_poly.entity_id
_entity_poly.type
_entity_poly.pdbx_seq_one_letter_code
_entity_poly.pdbx_strand_id
1 'polypeptide(L)'
;KIYFYDSGAYFPMNISLEEYFDAMIASCAVRGWQYFYIDFPDKFPELREVNREKVLTELARTVTVLPRLFPDKDFSYHLERFYEIEKKLLNL
;
A
#
# COMPACT_ATOMS: atom_id res chain seq x y z
N LYS A 1 -2.56 -5.02 -17.48
CA LYS A 1 -2.11 -5.20 -16.07
C LYS A 1 -1.46 -3.88 -15.65
N ILE A 2 -1.84 -3.33 -14.50
CA ILE A 2 -1.35 -2.03 -14.03
C ILE A 2 -0.14 -2.26 -13.12
N TYR A 3 0.81 -1.33 -13.17
CA TYR A 3 2.02 -1.37 -12.37
C TYR A 3 2.15 -0.09 -11.56
N PHE A 4 2.49 -0.24 -10.28
CA PHE A 4 2.93 0.84 -9.44
C PHE A 4 4.45 0.94 -9.49
N TYR A 5 4.97 2.12 -9.83
CA TYR A 5 6.41 2.39 -9.82
C TYR A 5 6.77 3.25 -8.60
N ASP A 6 7.70 2.77 -7.77
CA ASP A 6 8.29 3.54 -6.67
C ASP A 6 9.77 3.21 -6.51
N SER A 7 10.61 4.24 -6.32
CA SER A 7 12.07 4.17 -6.16
C SER A 7 12.75 3.05 -6.96
N GLY A 8 12.53 3.01 -8.28
CA GLY A 8 13.18 2.07 -9.19
C GLY A 8 12.55 0.68 -9.23
N ALA A 9 11.50 0.42 -8.45
CA ALA A 9 10.77 -0.85 -8.42
C ALA A 9 9.40 -0.75 -9.10
N TYR A 10 9.05 -1.78 -9.87
CA TYR A 10 7.71 -1.96 -10.42
C TYR A 10 7.01 -3.07 -9.66
N PHE A 11 5.83 -2.77 -9.15
CA PHE A 11 4.98 -3.72 -8.45
C PHE A 11 3.72 -3.96 -9.27
N PRO A 12 3.42 -5.22 -9.66
CA PRO A 12 2.15 -5.52 -10.28
C PRO A 12 1.03 -5.24 -9.27
N MET A 13 -0.04 -4.61 -9.76
CA MET A 13 -1.22 -4.35 -8.96
C MET A 13 -2.26 -5.45 -9.19
N ASN A 14 -2.91 -5.88 -8.11
CA ASN A 14 -3.96 -6.89 -8.15
C ASN A 14 -5.36 -6.25 -8.28
N ILE A 15 -5.48 -5.28 -9.18
CA ILE A 15 -6.71 -4.53 -9.48
C ILE A 15 -6.73 -4.12 -10.96
N SER A 16 -7.94 -3.95 -11.50
CA SER A 16 -8.22 -3.37 -12.82
C SER A 16 -8.03 -1.84 -12.83
N LEU A 17 -8.20 -1.22 -14.01
CA LEU A 17 -8.09 0.25 -14.13
C LEU A 17 -9.23 0.99 -13.46
N GLU A 18 -10.43 0.42 -13.51
CA GLU A 18 -11.59 0.98 -12.82
C GLU A 18 -11.40 0.92 -11.30
N GLU A 19 -11.06 -0.28 -10.79
CA GLU A 19 -10.75 -0.49 -9.37
C GLU A 19 -9.56 0.36 -8.90
N TYR A 20 -8.61 0.71 -9.78
CA TYR A 20 -7.52 1.63 -9.46
C TYR A 20 -8.04 3.02 -9.09
N PHE A 21 -9.01 3.56 -9.83
CA PHE A 21 -9.60 4.86 -9.52
C PHE A 21 -10.45 4.80 -8.26
N ASP A 22 -11.22 3.74 -8.07
CA ASP A 22 -12.00 3.53 -6.84
C ASP A 22 -11.09 3.44 -5.61
N ALA A 23 -10.02 2.64 -5.70
CA ALA A 23 -9.02 2.50 -4.65
C ALA A 23 -8.30 3.82 -4.33
N MET A 24 -7.99 4.61 -5.36
CA MET A 24 -7.41 5.94 -5.20
C MET A 24 -8.36 6.87 -4.42
N ILE A 25 -9.64 6.90 -4.79
CA ILE A 25 -10.66 7.76 -4.14
C ILE A 25 -10.92 7.29 -2.70
N ALA A 26 -11.08 5.98 -2.48
CA ALA A 26 -11.26 5.39 -1.16
C ALA A 26 -10.08 5.69 -0.24
N SER A 27 -8.87 5.71 -0.78
CA SER A 27 -7.64 6.05 -0.06
C SER A 27 -7.34 7.54 0.00
N CYS A 28 -8.27 8.40 -0.45
CA CYS A 28 -8.11 9.85 -0.52
C CYS A 28 -6.84 10.30 -1.27
N ALA A 29 -6.35 9.48 -2.20
CA ALA A 29 -5.12 9.66 -2.98
C ALA A 29 -3.87 10.00 -2.14
N VAL A 30 -3.82 9.61 -0.86
CA VAL A 30 -2.69 9.91 0.02
C VAL A 30 -1.43 9.17 -0.44
N ARG A 31 -0.26 9.83 -0.38
CA ARG A 31 1.02 9.20 -0.77
C ARG A 31 1.16 7.81 -0.14
N GLY A 32 1.51 6.82 -0.97
CA GLY A 32 1.76 5.45 -0.55
C GLY A 32 0.51 4.55 -0.55
N TRP A 33 -0.67 5.07 -0.88
CA TRP A 33 -1.91 4.27 -0.91
C TRP A 33 -1.83 3.05 -1.85
N GLN A 34 -1.03 3.13 -2.92
CA GLN A 34 -0.88 2.04 -3.87
C GLN A 34 -0.35 0.76 -3.20
N TYR A 35 0.42 0.88 -2.12
CA TYR A 35 0.98 -0.26 -1.40
C TYR A 35 -0.09 -1.20 -0.81
N PHE A 36 -1.33 -0.76 -0.60
CA PHE A 36 -2.42 -1.66 -0.17
C PHE A 36 -2.85 -2.65 -1.26
N TYR A 37 -2.56 -2.35 -2.53
CA TYR A 37 -3.12 -3.02 -3.71
C TYR A 37 -2.07 -3.68 -4.62
N ILE A 38 -0.83 -3.80 -4.15
CA ILE A 38 0.24 -4.49 -4.90
C ILE A 38 0.41 -5.95 -4.48
N ASP A 39 0.88 -6.75 -5.44
CA ASP A 39 1.39 -8.08 -5.18
C ASP A 39 2.84 -7.99 -4.71
N PHE A 40 3.04 -8.01 -3.38
CA PHE A 40 4.38 -8.05 -2.80
C PHE A 40 5.12 -9.32 -3.19
N PRO A 41 6.35 -9.21 -3.74
CA PRO A 41 7.18 -10.37 -4.03
C PRO A 41 7.70 -11.00 -2.72
N ASP A 42 7.93 -12.31 -2.72
CA ASP A 42 8.51 -13.02 -1.56
C ASP A 42 9.93 -12.53 -1.24
N LYS A 43 10.64 -12.04 -2.26
CA LYS A 43 11.96 -11.42 -2.15
C LYS A 43 11.94 -10.06 -2.83
N PHE A 44 12.30 -9.02 -2.09
CA PHE A 44 12.50 -7.69 -2.66
C PHE A 44 13.81 -7.65 -3.46
N PRO A 45 13.88 -6.90 -4.56
CA PRO A 45 15.11 -6.76 -5.34
C PRO A 45 16.24 -6.14 -4.50
N GLU A 46 17.43 -6.74 -4.53
CA GLU A 46 18.59 -6.34 -3.69
C GLU A 46 19.16 -4.94 -4.02
N LEU A 47 18.88 -4.40 -5.21
CA LEU A 47 19.49 -3.17 -5.74
C LEU A 47 18.54 -1.95 -5.75
N ARG A 48 17.47 -1.93 -4.95
CA ARG A 48 16.43 -0.88 -5.01
C ARG A 48 16.14 -0.27 -3.65
N GLU A 49 15.82 1.03 -3.62
CA GLU A 49 15.54 1.74 -2.36
C GLU A 49 14.23 1.29 -1.70
N VAL A 50 13.34 0.59 -2.43
CA VAL A 50 12.15 -0.02 -1.83
C VAL A 50 12.49 -1.37 -1.22
N ASN A 51 12.46 -1.42 0.11
CA ASN A 51 12.55 -2.64 0.90
C ASN A 51 11.30 -2.80 1.78
N ARG A 52 11.22 -3.93 2.50
CA ARG A 52 10.11 -4.23 3.42
C ARG A 52 9.86 -3.12 4.46
N GLU A 53 10.93 -2.57 5.02
CA GLU A 53 10.84 -1.54 6.07
C GLU A 53 10.22 -0.24 5.54
N LYS A 54 10.65 0.22 4.34
CA LYS A 54 10.07 1.40 3.69
C LYS A 54 8.57 1.21 3.43
N VAL A 55 8.18 0.06 2.88
CA VAL A 55 6.77 -0.27 2.63
C VAL A 55 5.95 -0.20 3.92
N LEU A 56 6.40 -0.88 4.98
CA LEU A 56 5.68 -0.91 6.25
C LEU A 56 5.58 0.48 6.86
N THR A 57 6.64 1.29 6.76
CA THR A 57 6.64 2.69 7.22
C THR A 57 5.61 3.54 6.48
N GLU A 58 5.52 3.42 5.14
CA GLU A 58 4.55 4.18 4.34
C GLU A 58 3.11 3.74 4.64
N LEU A 59 2.86 2.43 4.79
CA LEU A 59 1.53 1.92 5.15
C LEU A 59 1.13 2.35 6.57
N ALA A 60 2.01 2.20 7.56
CA ALA A 60 1.78 2.61 8.95
C ALA A 60 1.49 4.11 9.05
N ARG A 61 2.25 4.94 8.31
CA ARG A 61 1.98 6.38 8.19
C ARG A 61 0.59 6.62 7.60
N THR A 62 0.23 5.90 6.55
CA THR A 62 -1.06 6.08 5.86
C THR A 62 -2.24 5.78 6.77
N VAL A 63 -2.25 4.62 7.44
CA VAL A 63 -3.34 4.25 8.39
C VAL A 63 -3.40 5.16 9.61
N THR A 64 -2.29 5.81 9.98
CA THR A 64 -2.25 6.80 11.07
C THR A 64 -2.81 8.16 10.63
N VAL A 65 -2.51 8.59 9.40
CA VAL A 65 -2.82 9.93 8.90
C VAL A 65 -4.25 10.02 8.36
N LEU A 66 -4.75 8.98 7.68
CA LEU A 66 -6.08 9.00 7.05
C LEU A 66 -7.21 9.35 8.04
N PRO A 67 -7.36 8.69 9.20
CA PRO A 67 -8.43 9.02 10.15
C PRO A 67 -8.28 10.42 10.77
N ARG A 68 -7.06 10.96 10.82
CA ARG A 68 -6.81 12.31 11.35
C ARG A 68 -7.19 13.40 10.36
N LEU A 69 -6.96 13.17 9.06
CA LEU A 69 -7.30 14.11 8.00
C LEU A 69 -8.78 14.03 7.60
N PHE A 70 -9.38 12.83 7.68
CA PHE A 70 -10.74 12.57 7.23
C PHE A 70 -11.53 11.81 8.31
N PRO A 71 -11.84 12.46 9.46
CA PRO A 71 -12.44 11.79 10.62
C PRO A 71 -13.83 11.20 10.35
N ASP A 72 -14.53 11.70 9.33
CA ASP A 72 -15.89 11.25 8.96
C ASP A 72 -15.89 10.04 8.00
N LYS A 73 -14.73 9.53 7.62
CA LYS A 73 -14.60 8.36 6.72
C LYS A 73 -14.19 7.11 7.48
N ASP A 74 -14.71 5.97 7.05
CA ASP A 74 -14.26 4.67 7.52
C ASP A 74 -13.00 4.22 6.77
N PHE A 75 -11.96 3.86 7.52
CA PHE A 75 -10.69 3.32 7.02
C PHE A 75 -10.38 1.94 7.62
N SER A 76 -11.40 1.23 8.11
CA SER A 76 -11.31 -0.15 8.61
C SER A 76 -10.59 -1.06 7.62
N TYR A 77 -10.96 -0.99 6.33
CA TYR A 77 -10.29 -1.71 5.25
C TYR A 77 -8.77 -1.48 5.22
N HIS A 78 -8.31 -0.23 5.26
CA HIS A 78 -6.89 0.09 5.21
C HIS A 78 -6.15 -0.40 6.45
N LEU A 79 -6.78 -0.35 7.61
CA LEU A 79 -6.22 -0.85 8.86
C LEU A 79 -6.08 -2.38 8.84
N GLU A 80 -7.13 -3.09 8.44
CA GLU A 80 -7.11 -4.55 8.28
C GLU A 80 -6.04 -4.96 7.27
N ARG A 81 -6.03 -4.31 6.10
CA ARG A 81 -5.08 -4.59 5.02
C ARG A 81 -3.63 -4.32 5.43
N PHE A 82 -3.38 -3.29 6.25
CA PHE A 82 -2.07 -3.04 6.83
C PHE A 82 -1.58 -4.23 7.65
N TYR A 83 -2.40 -4.77 8.57
CA TYR A 83 -2.01 -5.92 9.40
C TYR A 83 -1.78 -7.20 8.59
N GLU A 84 -2.57 -7.44 7.55
CA GLU A 84 -2.34 -8.56 6.63
C GLU A 84 -0.98 -8.46 5.94
N ILE A 85 -0.64 -7.26 5.44
CA ILE A 85 0.63 -7.01 4.77
C ILE A 85 1.80 -7.10 5.76
N GLU A 86 1.65 -6.52 6.95
CA GLU A 86 2.64 -6.59 8.03
C GLU A 86 2.97 -8.04 8.38
N LYS A 87 1.94 -8.86 8.61
CA LYS A 87 2.09 -10.28 8.88
C LYS A 87 2.83 -11.00 7.75
N LYS A 88 2.43 -10.75 6.49
CA LYS A 88 3.07 -11.35 5.31
C LYS A 88 4.56 -10.96 5.20
N LEU A 89 4.90 -9.69 5.38
CA LEU A 89 6.26 -9.19 5.17
C LEU A 89 7.22 -9.56 6.31
N LEU A 90 6.69 -9.74 7.52
CA LEU A 90 7.44 -10.15 8.71
C LEU A 90 7.49 -11.66 8.91
N ASN A 91 6.81 -12.46 8.08
CA ASN A 91 6.65 -13.92 8.24
C ASN A 91 6.05 -14.32 9.60
N LEU A 92 5.07 -13.55 10.07
CA LEU A 92 4.35 -13.79 11.33
C LEU A 92 3.06 -14.62 11.11
#